data_AF-A0A6V7YBC3-F1
#
_entry.id   AF-A0A6V7YBC3-F1
#
_cell.length_a   1.000
_cell.length_b   1.000
_cell.length_c   1.000
_cell.angle_alpha   90.00
_cell.angle_beta   90.00
_cell.angle_gamma   90.00
#
_symmetry.space_group_name_H-M   'P 1'
#
loop_
_entity.id
_entity.type
_entity.pdbx_description
1 polymer ?
#
loop_
_entity_poly.entity_id
_entity_poly.type
_entity_poly.pdbx_seq_one_letter_code
_entity_poly.pdbx_strand_id
1 'polypeptide(L)'
;MANRTFAGPLKMRLGPLRKRTIGYIKSIKELSDNGVNPESITSLRAQQLKLARSVEVLEQINTDWAKLIGLEAQDRKEDMLKDYNTHAEGEDGFIALIEIARDLSCEIEAKLIEVSSSSHNDNSVANTSVAHSTSIRLPVCNLPLFNGKVSEWPSFWSLFEVSIDKNHSLDDSEKLTYLLASLARPHPYSEVSGFAITALNYPLVVNHLRKRFGDEISVKRSLYGELNKLLSSGIKNGRRSSKLDKCTSNHPAIEGIRGRNRQWCTATTN
;
A
#
# COMPACT_ATOMS: atom_id res chain seq x y z
N MET A 1 20.73 -47.86 -1.61
CA MET A 1 20.66 -46.65 -0.75
C MET A 1 19.86 -45.62 -1.51
N ALA A 2 18.67 -45.27 -1.04
CA ALA A 2 17.73 -44.44 -1.80
C ALA A 2 18.18 -42.97 -1.73
N ASN A 3 18.59 -42.41 -2.88
CA ASN A 3 18.76 -40.98 -3.10
C ASN A 3 17.41 -40.27 -2.87
N ARG A 4 17.10 -39.92 -1.63
CA ARG A 4 16.02 -38.99 -1.32
C ARG A 4 16.57 -37.59 -1.56
N THR A 5 16.19 -36.99 -2.68
CA THR A 5 16.47 -35.58 -2.97
C THR A 5 15.95 -34.71 -1.83
N PHE A 6 16.86 -34.09 -1.07
CA PHE A 6 16.55 -33.30 0.13
C PHE A 6 15.57 -32.15 -0.13
N ALA A 7 15.65 -31.53 -1.32
CA ALA A 7 14.73 -30.48 -1.76
C ALA A 7 13.53 -31.00 -2.59
N GLY A 8 13.24 -32.31 -2.56
CA GLY A 8 12.19 -32.94 -3.36
C GLY A 8 10.83 -32.20 -3.33
N PRO A 9 10.29 -31.85 -2.14
CA PRO A 9 9.05 -31.09 -2.04
C PRO A 9 9.11 -29.68 -2.66
N LEU A 10 10.26 -29.00 -2.55
CA LEU A 10 10.46 -27.68 -3.15
C LEU A 10 10.52 -27.77 -4.68
N LYS A 11 11.25 -28.75 -5.21
CA LYS A 11 11.35 -29.01 -6.66
C LYS A 11 10.01 -29.34 -7.30
N MET A 12 9.20 -30.14 -6.62
CA MET A 12 7.85 -30.50 -7.09
C MET A 12 6.94 -29.28 -7.24
N ARG A 13 7.09 -28.28 -6.36
CA ARG A 13 6.33 -27.02 -6.43
C ARG A 13 6.92 -26.06 -7.47
N LEU A 14 8.24 -26.09 -7.65
CA LEU A 14 8.98 -25.15 -8.48
C LEU A 14 8.66 -25.28 -9.97
N GLY A 15 8.61 -26.50 -10.51
CA GLY A 15 8.38 -26.72 -11.95
C GLY A 15 7.08 -26.09 -12.48
N PRO A 16 5.90 -26.44 -11.90
CA PRO A 16 4.63 -25.83 -12.28
C PRO A 16 4.59 -24.31 -12.07
N LEU A 17 5.26 -23.82 -11.02
CA LEU A 17 5.31 -22.40 -10.69
C LEU A 17 6.13 -21.61 -11.71
N ARG A 18 7.30 -22.12 -12.12
CA ARG A 18 8.12 -21.55 -13.21
C ARG A 18 7.30 -21.42 -14.50
N LYS A 19 6.61 -22.51 -14.89
CA LYS A 19 5.78 -22.51 -16.10
C LYS A 19 4.66 -21.46 -16.05
N ARG A 20 3.99 -21.31 -14.91
CA ARG A 20 2.98 -20.25 -14.72
C ARG A 20 3.57 -18.84 -14.78
N THR A 21 4.71 -18.64 -14.12
CA THR A 21 5.42 -17.34 -14.06
C THR A 21 5.81 -16.87 -15.47
N ILE A 22 6.39 -17.77 -16.27
CA ILE A 22 6.70 -17.52 -17.68
C ILE A 22 5.43 -17.15 -18.47
N GLY A 23 4.33 -17.87 -18.23
CA GLY A 23 3.04 -17.58 -18.85
C GLY A 23 2.54 -16.16 -18.54
N TYR A 24 2.61 -15.73 -17.27
CA TYR A 24 2.22 -14.38 -16.87
C TYR A 24 3.13 -13.32 -17.51
N ILE A 25 4.45 -13.52 -17.49
CA ILE A 25 5.42 -12.62 -18.15
C ILE A 25 5.06 -12.45 -19.63
N LYS A 26 4.79 -13.55 -20.34
CA LYS A 26 4.43 -13.52 -21.76
C LYS A 26 3.11 -12.77 -21.99
N SER A 27 2.05 -13.10 -21.25
CA SER A 27 0.76 -12.42 -21.39
C SER A 27 0.85 -10.92 -21.10
N ILE A 28 1.68 -10.53 -20.13
CA ILE A 28 1.88 -9.14 -19.78
C ILE A 28 2.59 -8.38 -20.91
N LYS A 29 3.65 -8.97 -21.50
CA LYS A 29 4.34 -8.38 -22.66
C LYS A 29 3.39 -8.22 -23.85
N GLU A 30 2.63 -9.26 -24.18
CA GLU A 30 1.63 -9.22 -25.26
C GLU A 30 0.56 -8.14 -25.03
N LEU A 31 0.06 -7.99 -23.80
CA LEU A 31 -0.92 -6.95 -23.46
C LEU A 31 -0.32 -5.53 -23.50
N SER A 32 0.97 -5.38 -23.15
CA SER A 32 1.70 -4.12 -23.27
C SER A 32 1.89 -3.70 -24.73
N ASP A 33 2.29 -4.63 -25.60
CA ASP A 33 2.64 -4.35 -26.99
C ASP A 33 1.41 -4.02 -27.87
N ASN A 34 0.23 -4.55 -27.52
CA ASN A 34 -1.02 -4.32 -28.25
C ASN A 34 -1.72 -2.97 -27.94
N GLY A 35 -1.09 -2.11 -27.13
CA GLY A 35 -1.62 -0.79 -26.78
C GLY A 35 -2.50 -0.78 -25.53
N VAL A 36 -2.27 0.22 -24.68
CA VAL A 36 -2.89 0.35 -23.36
C VAL A 36 -4.24 1.07 -23.47
N ASN A 37 -5.34 0.31 -23.57
CA ASN A 37 -6.71 0.83 -23.47
C ASN A 37 -7.32 0.55 -22.06
N PRO A 38 -8.42 1.19 -21.64
CA PRO A 38 -8.97 1.05 -20.28
C PRO A 38 -9.32 -0.39 -19.85
N GLU A 39 -9.78 -1.23 -20.78
CA GLU A 39 -10.11 -2.64 -20.51
C GLU A 39 -8.83 -3.51 -20.48
N SER A 40 -7.87 -3.21 -21.34
CA SER A 40 -6.52 -3.79 -21.34
C SER A 40 -5.75 -3.44 -20.07
N ILE A 41 -5.93 -2.24 -19.49
CA ILE A 41 -5.33 -1.84 -18.21
C ILE A 41 -5.79 -2.77 -17.08
N THR A 42 -7.10 -3.04 -17.00
CA THR A 42 -7.65 -3.93 -15.97
C THR A 42 -7.10 -5.35 -16.11
N SER A 43 -7.05 -5.84 -17.36
CA SER A 43 -6.47 -7.15 -17.67
C SER A 43 -4.97 -7.23 -17.35
N LEU A 44 -4.22 -6.18 -17.67
CA LEU A 44 -2.79 -6.08 -17.43
C LEU A 44 -2.48 -5.98 -15.92
N ARG A 45 -3.26 -5.21 -15.16
CA ARG A 45 -3.20 -5.15 -13.68
C ARG A 45 -3.49 -6.51 -13.04
N ALA A 46 -4.49 -7.23 -13.54
CA ALA A 46 -4.82 -8.57 -13.07
C ALA A 46 -3.67 -9.56 -13.33
N GLN A 47 -3.01 -9.47 -14.48
CA GLN A 47 -1.84 -10.30 -14.77
C GLN A 47 -0.62 -9.90 -13.93
N GLN A 48 -0.38 -8.60 -13.70
CA GLN A 48 0.65 -8.11 -12.77
C GLN A 48 0.47 -8.68 -11.37
N LEU A 49 -0.76 -8.71 -10.85
CA LEU A 49 -1.04 -9.28 -9.53
C LEU A 49 -0.75 -10.79 -9.47
N LYS A 50 -1.10 -11.53 -10.53
CA LYS A 50 -0.78 -12.96 -10.65
C LYS A 50 0.74 -13.19 -10.72
N LEU A 51 1.45 -12.36 -11.48
CA LEU A 51 2.91 -12.39 -11.56
C LEU A 51 3.54 -12.11 -10.21
N ALA A 52 3.13 -11.04 -9.53
CA ALA A 52 3.64 -10.67 -8.20
C ALA A 52 3.46 -11.78 -7.16
N ARG A 53 2.28 -12.40 -7.10
CA ARG A 53 2.03 -13.57 -6.23
C ARG A 53 2.91 -14.76 -6.58
N SER A 54 3.13 -15.01 -7.88
CA SER A 54 4.01 -16.11 -8.30
C SER A 54 5.47 -15.87 -7.92
N VAL A 55 5.93 -14.62 -8.02
CA VAL A 55 7.28 -14.18 -7.63
C VAL A 55 7.48 -14.32 -6.12
N GLU A 56 6.51 -13.90 -5.30
CA GLU A 56 6.55 -14.08 -3.84
C GLU A 56 6.76 -15.55 -3.45
N VAL A 57 6.05 -16.47 -4.12
CA VAL A 57 6.23 -17.91 -3.86
C VAL A 57 7.60 -18.41 -4.35
N LEU A 58 8.14 -17.89 -5.46
CA LEU A 58 9.49 -18.23 -5.91
C LEU A 58 10.56 -17.72 -4.92
N GLU A 59 10.39 -16.52 -4.36
CA GLU A 59 11.26 -15.96 -3.32
C GLU A 59 11.19 -16.75 -2.01
N GLN A 60 9.99 -17.24 -1.65
CA GLN A 60 9.84 -18.12 -0.50
C GLN A 60 10.56 -19.45 -0.73
N ILE A 61 10.40 -20.07 -1.91
CA ILE A 61 11.13 -21.29 -2.26
C ILE A 61 12.64 -21.04 -2.24
N ASN A 62 13.10 -19.92 -2.78
CA ASN A 62 14.51 -19.52 -2.74
C ASN A 62 15.04 -19.46 -1.30
N THR A 63 14.31 -18.75 -0.43
CA THR A 63 14.66 -18.58 0.98
C THR A 63 14.67 -19.92 1.71
N ASP A 64 13.67 -20.77 1.48
CA ASP A 64 13.58 -22.08 2.13
C ASP A 64 14.68 -23.02 1.65
N TRP A 65 15.03 -23.00 0.37
CA TRP A 65 16.12 -23.81 -0.16
C TRP A 65 17.48 -23.34 0.37
N ALA A 66 17.73 -22.03 0.41
CA ALA A 66 18.94 -21.47 1.01
C ALA A 66 19.09 -21.85 2.49
N LYS A 67 17.99 -21.83 3.26
CA LYS A 67 17.98 -22.30 4.66
C LYS A 67 18.33 -23.78 4.77
N LEU A 68 17.78 -24.63 3.90
CA LEU A 68 18.11 -26.07 3.88
C LEU A 68 19.60 -26.29 3.65
N ILE A 69 20.20 -25.56 2.70
CA ILE A 69 21.66 -25.62 2.45
C ILE A 69 22.45 -25.15 3.67
N GLY A 70 22.01 -24.07 4.33
CA GLY A 70 22.67 -23.52 5.52
C GLY A 70 22.66 -24.46 6.73
N LEU A 71 21.62 -25.28 6.87
CA LEU A 71 21.45 -26.24 7.97
C LEU A 71 22.13 -27.59 7.73
N GLU A 72 22.61 -27.86 6.52
CA GLU A 72 23.18 -29.16 6.15
C GLU A 72 24.63 -29.33 6.64
N ALA A 73 25.09 -30.58 6.78
CA ALA A 73 26.48 -30.90 7.09
C ALA A 73 27.42 -30.51 5.92
N GLN A 74 28.65 -30.12 6.25
CA GLN A 74 29.58 -29.49 5.30
C GLN A 74 29.93 -30.38 4.10
N ASP A 75 29.98 -31.69 4.29
CA ASP A 75 30.25 -32.72 3.29
C ASP A 75 29.16 -32.82 2.21
N ARG A 76 27.93 -32.41 2.51
CA ARG A 76 26.78 -32.48 1.58
C ARG A 76 26.34 -31.13 1.01
N LYS A 77 26.86 -30.02 1.54
CA LYS A 77 26.52 -28.67 1.06
C LYS A 77 26.87 -28.44 -0.39
N GLU A 78 28.00 -28.96 -0.86
CA GLU A 78 28.46 -28.77 -2.24
C GLU A 78 27.48 -29.40 -3.24
N ASP A 79 27.06 -30.64 -2.99
CA ASP A 79 26.05 -31.33 -3.82
C ASP A 79 24.70 -30.61 -3.79
N MET A 80 24.27 -30.12 -2.62
CA MET A 80 23.03 -29.35 -2.50
C MET A 80 23.10 -27.99 -3.19
N LEU A 81 24.25 -27.32 -3.14
CA LEU A 81 24.45 -26.03 -3.80
C LEU A 81 24.46 -26.21 -5.32
N LYS A 82 25.10 -27.27 -5.82
CA LYS A 82 25.06 -27.63 -7.25
C LYS A 82 23.63 -27.91 -7.71
N ASP A 83 22.87 -28.64 -6.91
CA ASP A 83 21.46 -28.95 -7.17
C ASP A 83 20.58 -27.69 -7.18
N TYR A 84 20.78 -26.79 -6.21
CA TYR A 84 20.12 -25.49 -6.16
C TYR A 84 20.46 -24.63 -7.39
N ASN A 85 21.75 -24.48 -7.73
CA ASN A 85 22.19 -23.67 -8.87
C ASN A 85 21.62 -24.17 -10.19
N THR A 86 21.48 -25.50 -10.36
CA THR A 86 20.84 -26.10 -11.55
C THR A 86 19.41 -25.61 -11.77
N HIS A 87 18.70 -25.22 -10.71
CA HIS A 87 17.33 -24.72 -10.78
C HIS A 87 17.22 -23.20 -10.67
N ALA A 88 18.15 -22.56 -9.94
CA ALA A 88 18.18 -21.14 -9.64
C ALA A 88 18.76 -20.32 -10.79
N GLU A 89 19.87 -20.79 -11.37
CA GLU A 89 20.62 -20.14 -12.43
C GLU A 89 20.13 -20.60 -13.82
N GLY A 90 20.55 -19.88 -14.86
CA GLY A 90 20.16 -20.10 -16.25
C GLY A 90 18.98 -19.25 -16.72
N GLU A 91 18.74 -19.25 -18.03
CA GLU A 91 17.75 -18.39 -18.69
C GLU A 91 16.31 -18.64 -18.20
N ASP A 92 15.98 -19.91 -17.93
CA ASP A 92 14.71 -20.30 -17.32
C ASP A 92 14.78 -20.43 -15.79
N GLY A 93 15.93 -20.14 -15.18
CA GLY A 93 16.18 -20.26 -13.74
C GLY A 93 15.22 -19.40 -12.93
N PHE A 94 14.80 -19.87 -11.75
CA PHE A 94 13.80 -19.10 -11.00
C PHE A 94 14.30 -17.76 -10.49
N ILE A 95 15.62 -17.58 -10.32
CA ILE A 95 16.21 -16.28 -9.99
C ILE A 95 16.08 -15.32 -11.17
N ALA A 96 16.46 -15.77 -12.38
CA ALA A 96 16.29 -15.00 -13.60
C ALA A 96 14.82 -14.61 -13.84
N LEU A 97 13.89 -15.53 -13.59
CA LEU A 97 12.46 -15.24 -13.69
C LEU A 97 11.98 -14.20 -12.67
N ILE A 98 12.48 -14.23 -11.43
CA ILE A 98 12.17 -13.21 -10.42
C ILE A 98 12.66 -11.84 -10.89
N GLU A 99 13.89 -11.75 -11.40
CA GLU A 99 14.47 -10.50 -11.89
C GLU A 99 13.68 -9.94 -13.08
N ILE A 100 13.45 -10.76 -14.12
CA ILE A 100 12.65 -10.38 -15.29
C ILE A 100 11.25 -9.92 -14.87
N ALA A 101 10.63 -10.60 -13.91
CA ALA A 101 9.30 -10.25 -13.44
C ALA A 101 9.26 -8.90 -12.70
N ARG A 102 10.29 -8.60 -11.91
CA ARG A 102 10.42 -7.31 -11.20
C ARG A 102 10.65 -6.18 -12.18
N ASP A 103 11.56 -6.36 -13.13
CA ASP A 103 11.86 -5.37 -14.17
C ASP A 103 10.62 -5.07 -15.03
N LEU A 104 9.93 -6.12 -15.48
CA LEU A 104 8.70 -5.98 -16.25
C LEU A 104 7.58 -5.29 -15.44
N SER A 105 7.50 -5.57 -14.14
CA SER A 105 6.53 -4.91 -13.26
C SER A 105 6.84 -3.41 -13.17
N CYS A 106 8.11 -3.03 -13.00
CA CYS A 106 8.55 -1.63 -12.98
C CYS A 106 8.31 -0.91 -14.31
N GLU A 107 8.67 -1.54 -15.43
CA GLU A 107 8.48 -0.99 -16.78
C GLU A 107 7.01 -0.66 -17.05
N ILE A 108 6.12 -1.53 -16.62
CA ILE A 108 4.69 -1.38 -16.85
C ILE A 108 4.07 -0.33 -15.92
N GLU A 109 4.49 -0.28 -14.65
CA GLU A 109 4.07 0.82 -13.78
C GLU A 109 4.50 2.18 -14.38
N ALA A 110 5.72 2.27 -14.92
CA ALA A 110 6.20 3.48 -15.60
C ALA A 110 5.34 3.83 -16.83
N LYS A 111 5.08 2.85 -17.72
CA LYS A 111 4.20 3.03 -18.88
C LYS A 111 2.77 3.44 -18.49
N LEU A 112 2.22 2.89 -17.41
CA LEU A 112 0.88 3.25 -16.93
C LEU A 112 0.83 4.69 -16.37
N ILE A 113 1.92 5.15 -15.76
CA ILE A 113 2.09 6.53 -15.32
C ILE A 113 2.17 7.46 -16.54
N GLU A 114 2.92 7.10 -17.58
CA GLU A 114 3.04 7.89 -18.82
C GLU A 114 1.71 8.04 -19.59
N VAL A 115 0.91 6.96 -19.64
CA VAL A 115 -0.45 6.99 -20.22
C VAL A 115 -1.38 7.92 -19.40
N SER A 116 -1.12 8.07 -18.11
CA SER A 116 -1.87 8.98 -17.23
C SER A 116 -1.40 10.44 -17.37
N SER A 117 -0.15 10.70 -17.73
CA SER A 117 0.40 12.05 -17.93
C SER A 117 0.23 12.61 -19.34
N SER A 118 0.05 11.77 -20.36
CA SER A 118 -0.04 12.20 -21.77
C SER A 118 -1.38 12.85 -22.17
N SER A 119 -2.26 13.20 -21.22
CA SER A 119 -3.52 13.93 -21.49
C SER A 119 -3.42 15.45 -21.28
N HIS A 120 -2.22 16.00 -21.09
CA HIS A 120 -1.97 17.44 -21.01
C HIS A 120 -0.79 17.87 -21.88
N ASN A 121 -1.04 18.02 -23.19
CA ASN A 121 -0.65 19.18 -23.99
C ASN A 121 -0.99 18.91 -25.46
N ASP A 122 -2.12 19.44 -25.93
CA ASP A 122 -2.13 20.20 -27.17
C ASP A 122 -3.36 21.11 -27.22
N ASN A 123 -3.12 22.41 -27.03
CA ASN A 123 -4.06 23.46 -27.36
C ASN A 123 -3.99 23.69 -28.88
N SER A 124 -4.98 23.24 -29.63
CA SER A 124 -5.40 23.92 -30.85
C SER A 124 -6.86 23.64 -31.19
N VAL A 125 -7.70 24.59 -30.79
CA VAL A 125 -8.94 25.09 -31.42
C VAL A 125 -9.58 24.22 -32.52
N ALA A 126 -10.73 23.61 -32.23
CA ALA A 126 -12.03 23.90 -32.86
C ALA A 126 -13.04 22.74 -32.69
N ASN A 127 -14.21 23.10 -32.15
CA ASN A 127 -15.54 22.55 -32.41
C ASN A 127 -15.77 21.02 -32.29
N THR A 128 -16.55 20.61 -31.29
CA THR A 128 -17.99 20.35 -31.42
C THR A 128 -18.48 19.60 -30.18
N SER A 129 -19.64 20.02 -29.69
CA SER A 129 -20.46 19.46 -28.61
C SER A 129 -20.40 17.94 -28.44
N VAL A 130 -20.32 17.48 -27.19
CA VAL A 130 -21.30 16.58 -26.53
C VAL A 130 -20.89 16.36 -25.06
N ALA A 131 -21.87 16.62 -24.17
CA ALA A 131 -22.00 16.19 -22.78
C ALA A 131 -20.72 16.04 -21.93
N HIS A 132 -20.44 17.08 -21.15
CA HIS A 132 -19.50 17.07 -20.04
C HIS A 132 -19.98 16.10 -18.96
N SER A 133 -19.41 14.88 -18.93
CA SER A 133 -19.30 14.12 -17.68
C SER A 133 -17.86 14.30 -17.20
N THR A 134 -17.69 15.10 -16.15
CA THR A 134 -16.43 15.31 -15.46
C THR A 134 -15.98 14.00 -14.81
N SER A 135 -15.31 13.15 -15.57
CA SER A 135 -14.57 12.00 -15.05
C SER A 135 -13.29 12.52 -14.39
N ILE A 136 -13.40 12.93 -13.14
CA ILE A 136 -12.26 13.11 -12.24
C ILE A 136 -11.54 11.75 -12.16
N ARG A 137 -10.40 11.59 -12.84
CA ARG A 137 -9.59 10.36 -12.79
C ARG A 137 -8.68 10.40 -11.56
N LEU A 138 -8.97 9.52 -10.60
CA LEU A 138 -8.27 9.37 -9.33
C LEU A 138 -7.06 8.43 -9.48
N PRO A 139 -6.01 8.57 -8.64
CA PRO A 139 -4.84 7.69 -8.63
C PRO A 139 -5.22 6.22 -8.43
N VAL A 140 -4.45 5.33 -9.08
CA VAL A 140 -4.65 3.87 -9.06
C VAL A 140 -4.63 3.34 -7.64
N CYS A 141 -5.70 2.63 -7.27
CA CYS A 141 -5.94 2.11 -5.93
C CYS A 141 -5.00 0.92 -5.64
N ASN A 142 -3.87 1.18 -4.98
CA ASN A 142 -3.21 0.15 -4.19
C ASN A 142 -4.24 -0.41 -3.21
N LEU A 143 -4.40 -1.74 -3.14
CA LEU A 143 -5.23 -2.37 -2.11
C LEU A 143 -4.87 -1.73 -0.76
N PRO A 144 -5.82 -1.07 -0.06
CA PRO A 144 -5.50 -0.34 1.14
C PRO A 144 -4.93 -1.32 2.16
N LEU A 145 -3.82 -0.95 2.78
CA LEU A 145 -3.22 -1.72 3.88
C LEU A 145 -3.71 -1.13 5.21
N PHE A 146 -4.33 -1.94 6.04
CA PHE A 146 -4.76 -1.55 7.37
C PHE A 146 -3.75 -2.00 8.42
N ASN A 147 -3.14 -1.03 9.10
CA ASN A 147 -2.13 -1.28 10.14
C ASN A 147 -2.72 -1.48 11.56
N GLY A 148 -4.05 -1.47 11.70
CA GLY A 148 -4.73 -1.63 12.99
C GLY A 148 -4.95 -0.32 13.76
N LYS A 149 -4.56 0.84 13.23
CA LYS A 149 -4.87 2.13 13.88
C LYS A 149 -6.35 2.47 13.70
N VAL A 150 -7.05 2.61 14.82
CA VAL A 150 -8.48 2.98 14.86
C VAL A 150 -8.76 4.29 14.11
N SER A 151 -7.86 5.28 14.18
CA SER A 151 -7.98 6.55 13.44
C SER A 151 -7.98 6.39 11.91
N GLU A 152 -7.32 5.34 11.39
CA GLU A 152 -7.20 5.09 9.96
C GLU A 152 -8.33 4.19 9.41
N TRP A 153 -9.13 3.57 10.28
CA TRP A 153 -10.19 2.64 9.88
C TRP A 153 -11.24 3.24 8.93
N PRO A 154 -11.78 4.46 9.16
CA PRO A 154 -12.79 5.02 8.26
C PRO A 154 -12.27 5.20 6.83
N SER A 155 -11.03 5.67 6.68
CA SER A 155 -10.38 5.85 5.39
C SER A 155 -10.08 4.51 4.72
N PHE A 156 -9.57 3.54 5.48
CA PHE A 156 -9.35 2.18 5.02
C PHE A 156 -10.64 1.55 4.49
N TRP A 157 -11.69 1.53 5.31
CA TRP A 157 -12.94 0.87 4.98
C TRP A 157 -13.62 1.52 3.78
N SER A 158 -13.62 2.86 3.69
CA SER A 158 -14.17 3.57 2.53
C SER A 158 -13.47 3.17 1.22
N LEU A 159 -12.14 2.98 1.24
CA LEU A 159 -11.39 2.61 0.04
C LEU A 159 -11.58 1.13 -0.31
N PHE A 160 -11.60 0.26 0.71
CA PHE A 160 -11.85 -1.17 0.56
C PHE A 160 -13.28 -1.43 0.05
N GLU A 161 -14.26 -0.67 0.54
CA GLU A 161 -15.66 -0.83 0.16
C GLU A 161 -15.89 -0.53 -1.32
N VAL A 162 -15.31 0.57 -1.82
CA VAL A 162 -15.43 0.97 -3.23
C VAL A 162 -14.67 0.02 -4.15
N SER A 163 -13.52 -0.50 -3.71
CA SER A 163 -12.63 -1.30 -4.57
C SER A 163 -12.98 -2.79 -4.60
N ILE A 164 -13.48 -3.35 -3.48
CA ILE A 164 -13.64 -4.79 -3.28
C ILE A 164 -15.06 -5.15 -2.84
N ASP A 165 -15.60 -4.52 -1.79
CA ASP A 165 -16.89 -4.91 -1.21
C ASP A 165 -18.06 -4.75 -2.20
N LYS A 166 -18.08 -3.61 -2.92
CA LYS A 166 -19.07 -3.28 -3.97
C LYS A 166 -18.74 -3.88 -5.34
N ASN A 167 -17.64 -4.62 -5.47
CA ASN A 167 -17.30 -5.28 -6.71
C ASN A 167 -18.12 -6.57 -6.87
N HIS A 168 -19.11 -6.55 -7.76
CA HIS A 168 -19.99 -7.69 -8.04
C HIS A 168 -19.31 -8.83 -8.81
N SER A 169 -18.11 -8.61 -9.36
CA SER A 169 -17.34 -9.65 -10.05
C SER A 169 -16.56 -10.55 -9.09
N LEU A 170 -16.52 -10.21 -7.79
CA LEU A 170 -15.88 -11.00 -6.75
C LEU A 170 -16.93 -11.68 -5.89
N ASP A 171 -16.75 -12.96 -5.60
CA ASP A 171 -17.56 -13.64 -4.60
C ASP A 171 -17.11 -13.28 -3.17
N ASP A 172 -17.95 -13.58 -2.18
CA ASP A 172 -17.67 -13.23 -0.79
C ASP A 172 -16.42 -13.94 -0.24
N SER A 173 -16.05 -15.12 -0.76
CA SER A 173 -14.82 -15.81 -0.37
C SER A 173 -13.57 -15.14 -0.92
N GLU A 174 -13.65 -14.62 -2.15
CA GLU A 174 -12.62 -13.80 -2.79
C GLU A 174 -12.48 -12.47 -2.07
N LYS A 175 -13.59 -11.78 -1.76
CA LYS A 175 -13.60 -10.55 -0.96
C LYS A 175 -12.97 -10.75 0.41
N LEU A 176 -13.27 -11.87 1.08
CA LEU A 176 -12.63 -12.22 2.35
C LEU A 176 -11.13 -12.44 2.19
N THR A 177 -10.70 -13.08 1.11
CA THR A 177 -9.28 -13.25 0.81
C THR A 177 -8.58 -11.91 0.62
N TYR A 178 -9.19 -10.97 -0.11
CA TYR A 178 -8.67 -9.62 -0.26
C TYR A 178 -8.66 -8.84 1.06
N LEU A 179 -9.71 -8.96 1.87
CA LEU A 179 -9.79 -8.32 3.17
C LEU A 179 -8.63 -8.77 4.06
N LEU A 180 -8.38 -10.07 4.14
CA LEU A 180 -7.28 -10.64 4.94
C LEU A 180 -5.89 -10.21 4.42
N ALA A 181 -5.72 -10.10 3.10
CA ALA A 181 -4.48 -9.61 2.49
C ALA A 181 -4.23 -8.11 2.77
N SER A 182 -5.31 -7.35 2.93
CA SER A 182 -5.28 -5.93 3.28
C SER A 182 -5.00 -5.65 4.76
N LEU A 183 -4.89 -6.68 5.62
CA LEU A 183 -4.56 -6.48 7.05
C LEU A 183 -3.06 -6.70 7.29
N ALA A 184 -2.42 -5.72 7.93
CA ALA A 184 -1.04 -5.86 8.38
C ALA A 184 -0.89 -6.99 9.42
N ARG A 185 0.30 -7.58 9.46
CA ARG A 185 0.70 -8.59 10.45
C ARG A 185 1.67 -7.99 11.45
N PRO A 186 1.63 -8.39 12.74
CA PRO A 186 0.75 -9.42 13.34
C PRO A 186 -0.66 -8.92 13.70
N HIS A 187 -0.84 -7.62 13.95
CA HIS A 187 -2.13 -6.98 14.19
C HIS A 187 -2.40 -6.02 13.03
N PRO A 188 -3.63 -5.94 12.48
CA PRO A 188 -4.90 -6.47 12.98
C PRO A 188 -5.26 -7.89 12.49
N TYR A 189 -4.42 -8.52 11.65
CA TYR A 189 -4.71 -9.85 11.10
C TYR A 189 -5.03 -10.92 12.17
N SER A 190 -4.34 -10.89 13.31
CA SER A 190 -4.56 -11.83 14.43
C SER A 190 -5.97 -11.80 15.03
N GLU A 191 -6.73 -10.70 14.89
CA GLU A 191 -8.12 -10.61 15.38
C GLU A 191 -9.09 -11.46 14.53
N VAL A 192 -8.68 -11.86 13.32
CA VAL A 192 -9.52 -12.57 12.35
C VAL A 192 -8.86 -13.83 11.79
N SER A 193 -7.68 -14.21 12.28
CA SER A 193 -6.93 -15.38 11.81
C SER A 193 -7.62 -16.71 12.11
N GLY A 194 -8.58 -16.74 13.04
CA GLY A 194 -9.38 -17.92 13.38
C GLY A 194 -10.55 -18.19 12.43
N PHE A 195 -10.88 -17.27 11.51
CA PHE A 195 -11.96 -17.45 10.56
C PHE A 195 -11.47 -18.20 9.31
N ALA A 196 -12.21 -19.22 8.87
CA ALA A 196 -11.94 -19.90 7.61
C ALA A 196 -12.31 -18.99 6.42
N ILE A 197 -11.56 -19.10 5.31
CA ILE A 197 -11.85 -18.35 4.08
C ILE A 197 -13.04 -19.00 3.38
N THR A 198 -14.25 -18.56 3.73
CA THR A 198 -15.51 -19.00 3.13
C THR A 198 -16.44 -17.81 2.93
N ALA A 199 -17.33 -17.89 1.94
CA ALA A 199 -18.31 -16.83 1.65
C ALA A 199 -19.17 -16.46 2.88
N LEU A 200 -19.59 -17.48 3.65
CA LEU A 200 -20.39 -17.31 4.88
C LEU A 200 -19.66 -16.46 5.94
N ASN A 201 -18.33 -16.54 5.98
CA ASN A 201 -17.53 -15.86 7.00
C ASN A 201 -17.21 -14.41 6.64
N TYR A 202 -17.34 -14.00 5.38
CA TYR A 202 -17.07 -12.63 4.95
C TYR A 202 -17.84 -11.57 5.76
N PRO A 203 -19.19 -11.61 5.84
CA PRO A 203 -19.94 -10.61 6.59
C PRO A 203 -19.63 -10.66 8.10
N LEU A 204 -19.30 -11.83 8.64
CA LEU A 204 -18.92 -11.99 10.05
C LEU A 204 -17.59 -11.30 10.36
N VAL A 205 -16.59 -11.51 9.50
CA VAL A 205 -15.25 -10.91 9.62
C VAL A 205 -15.32 -9.39 9.46
N VAL A 206 -16.06 -8.90 8.47
CA VAL A 206 -16.28 -7.46 8.27
C VAL A 206 -16.92 -6.82 9.50
N ASN A 207 -17.98 -7.43 10.03
CA ASN A 207 -18.68 -6.90 11.20
C ASN A 207 -17.77 -6.93 12.45
N HIS A 208 -16.98 -7.98 12.62
CA HIS A 208 -16.00 -8.07 13.71
C HIS A 208 -14.99 -6.92 13.65
N LEU A 209 -14.37 -6.70 12.49
CA LEU A 209 -13.40 -5.61 12.31
C LEU A 209 -14.05 -4.23 12.48
N ARG A 210 -15.27 -4.02 11.96
CA ARG A 210 -16.01 -2.77 12.14
C ARG A 210 -16.33 -2.50 13.60
N LYS A 211 -16.68 -3.52 14.38
CA LYS A 211 -16.93 -3.37 15.82
C LYS A 211 -15.66 -3.03 16.60
N ARG A 212 -14.50 -3.55 16.18
CA ARG A 212 -13.22 -3.34 16.86
C ARG A 212 -12.55 -2.02 16.49
N PHE A 213 -12.64 -1.61 15.22
CA PHE A 213 -11.89 -0.47 14.69
C PHE A 213 -12.77 0.68 14.18
N GLY A 214 -14.05 0.42 13.90
CA GLY A 214 -15.00 1.39 13.35
C GLY A 214 -15.97 2.00 14.35
N ASP A 215 -15.77 1.79 15.65
CA ASP A 215 -16.56 2.47 16.67
C ASP A 215 -16.28 3.98 16.66
N GLU A 216 -17.30 4.78 16.37
CA GLU A 216 -17.21 6.23 16.17
C GLU A 216 -16.65 6.96 17.40
N ILE A 217 -16.97 6.46 18.61
CA ILE A 217 -16.47 7.01 19.88
C ILE A 217 -14.96 6.77 20.00
N SER A 218 -14.52 5.56 19.67
CA SER A 218 -13.10 5.17 19.72
C SER A 218 -12.27 5.89 18.67
N VAL A 219 -12.81 6.06 17.44
CA VAL A 219 -12.16 6.84 16.37
C VAL A 219 -11.98 8.30 16.78
N LYS A 220 -13.04 8.97 17.26
CA LYS A 220 -12.96 10.37 17.71
C LYS A 220 -11.94 10.54 18.83
N ARG A 221 -11.98 9.66 19.85
CA ARG A 221 -11.03 9.71 20.97
C ARG A 221 -9.58 9.55 20.51
N SER A 222 -9.30 8.67 19.55
CA SER A 222 -7.97 8.49 18.98
C SER A 222 -7.47 9.76 18.28
N LEU A 223 -8.31 10.35 17.42
CA LEU A 223 -7.97 11.57 16.68
C LEU A 223 -7.71 12.76 17.62
N TYR A 224 -8.55 12.96 18.63
CA TYR A 224 -8.32 14.00 19.65
C TYR A 224 -7.04 13.75 20.44
N GLY A 225 -6.71 12.49 20.74
CA GLY A 225 -5.46 12.12 21.40
C GLY A 225 -4.22 12.42 20.56
N GLU A 226 -4.24 12.12 19.27
CA GLU A 226 -3.17 12.46 18.32
C GLU A 226 -3.00 13.98 18.20
N LEU A 227 -4.11 14.70 18.04
CA LEU A 227 -4.10 16.16 17.94
C LEU A 227 -3.54 16.82 19.21
N ASN A 228 -3.94 16.33 20.39
CA ASN A 228 -3.43 16.85 21.66
C ASN A 228 -1.93 16.54 21.87
N LYS A 229 -1.46 15.39 21.38
CA LYS A 229 -0.02 15.06 21.36
C LYS A 229 0.76 16.03 20.48
N LEU A 230 0.27 16.35 19.28
CA LEU A 230 0.90 17.32 18.37
C LEU A 230 0.95 18.74 18.97
N LEU A 231 -0.13 19.15 19.64
CA LEU A 231 -0.17 20.44 20.34
C LEU A 231 0.81 20.49 21.53
N SER A 232 0.95 19.39 22.26
CA SER A 232 1.88 19.27 23.39
C SER A 232 3.35 19.11 22.99
N SER A 233 3.65 18.57 21.80
CA SER A 233 5.02 18.44 21.26
C SER A 233 5.50 19.73 20.60
N GLY A 234 4.61 20.50 19.97
CA GLY A 234 4.91 21.83 19.41
C GLY A 234 5.35 22.85 20.47
N ILE A 235 4.87 22.73 21.71
CA ILE A 235 5.27 23.61 22.83
C ILE A 235 6.70 23.32 23.31
N LYS A 236 7.26 22.12 23.07
CA LYS A 236 8.61 21.73 23.54
C LYS A 236 9.75 22.15 22.59
N ASN A 237 9.46 22.44 21.32
CA ASN A 237 10.47 22.82 20.33
C ASN A 237 10.75 24.35 20.28
N GLY A 238 10.09 25.14 21.13
CA GLY A 238 10.33 26.57 21.27
C GLY A 238 11.18 26.94 22.49
N ARG A 239 12.48 26.62 22.50
CA ARG A 239 13.54 27.26 23.32
C ARG A 239 14.89 26.79 22.77
N ARG A 240 15.65 27.60 22.03
CA ARG A 240 16.40 28.75 22.54
C ARG A 240 16.60 29.81 21.43
N SER A 241 15.99 30.98 21.59
CA SER A 241 16.63 32.24 21.16
C SER A 241 16.87 33.06 22.42
N SER A 242 18.02 32.83 23.06
CA SER A 242 18.52 33.67 24.14
C SER A 242 19.10 34.94 23.52
N LYS A 243 18.25 35.91 23.20
CA LYS A 243 18.61 37.31 22.94
C LYS A 243 17.37 38.20 23.02
N LEU A 244 16.71 38.23 24.17
CA LEU A 244 15.83 39.35 24.51
C LEU A 244 15.70 39.57 26.03
N ASP A 245 16.83 39.54 26.74
CA ASP A 245 16.92 40.02 28.12
C ASP A 245 18.07 41.03 28.22
N LYS A 246 17.91 42.16 27.52
CA LYS A 246 18.63 43.42 27.80
C LYS A 246 17.76 44.61 27.41
N CYS A 247 16.66 44.82 28.13
CA CYS A 247 16.05 46.15 28.23
C CYS A 247 15.06 46.23 29.39
N THR A 248 15.48 45.82 30.59
CA THR A 248 14.75 46.09 31.84
C THR A 248 15.73 46.46 32.96
N SER A 249 16.61 47.42 32.69
CA SER A 249 17.21 48.27 33.73
C SER A 249 18.06 49.30 33.01
N ASN A 250 17.55 50.51 32.85
CA ASN A 250 18.23 51.74 33.30
C ASN A 250 17.50 52.97 32.76
N HIS A 251 17.09 53.78 33.72
CA HIS A 251 16.70 55.20 33.68
C HIS A 251 15.22 55.60 33.69
N PRO A 252 14.83 56.50 34.64
CA PRO A 252 13.45 56.91 34.90
C PRO A 252 13.09 58.16 34.08
N ALA A 253 11.96 58.10 33.39
CA ALA A 253 11.23 59.28 32.91
C ALA A 253 9.80 58.86 32.54
N ILE A 254 9.01 58.55 33.57
CA ILE A 254 7.54 58.57 33.45
C ILE A 254 7.11 59.90 34.03
N GLU A 255 6.86 60.91 33.18
CA GLU A 255 5.88 61.94 33.47
C GLU A 255 5.48 62.69 32.19
N GLY A 256 4.17 62.75 31.93
CA GLY A 256 3.56 63.29 30.73
C GLY A 256 3.53 62.25 29.61
N ILE A 257 2.40 61.65 29.23
CA ILE A 257 1.13 62.26 28.86
C ILE A 257 0.06 61.18 29.07
N ARG A 258 -0.71 61.28 30.16
CA ARG A 258 -1.96 60.52 30.33
C ARG A 258 -3.05 61.52 30.70
N GLY A 259 -3.52 62.25 29.69
CA GLY A 259 -4.62 63.19 29.83
C GLY A 259 -5.11 63.67 28.47
N ARG A 260 -6.40 63.41 28.18
CA ARG A 260 -7.17 63.63 26.93
C ARG A 260 -6.94 62.48 25.93
N ASN A 261 -7.94 61.75 25.43
CA ASN A 261 -9.25 62.20 24.99
C ASN A 261 -10.26 61.03 25.05
N ARG A 262 -11.33 61.18 25.83
CA ARG A 262 -12.62 60.49 25.60
C ARG A 262 -13.40 61.34 24.61
N GLN A 263 -14.39 60.72 23.92
CA GLN A 263 -15.22 61.27 22.82
C GLN A 263 -14.47 61.07 21.51
N TRP A 264 -14.91 60.24 20.55
CA TRP A 264 -16.20 60.27 19.86
C TRP A 264 -16.74 58.85 19.57
N CYS A 265 -17.88 58.50 20.17
CA CYS A 265 -18.86 57.60 19.59
C CYS A 265 -20.23 58.21 19.87
N THR A 266 -20.87 58.76 18.85
CA THR A 266 -22.26 59.26 18.87
C THR A 266 -23.15 58.32 18.07
N ALA A 267 -24.40 58.17 18.55
CA ALA A 267 -25.61 57.57 17.95
C ALA A 267 -25.64 56.03 17.87
N THR A 268 -26.68 55.32 18.34
CA THR A 268 -28.10 55.49 17.97
C THR A 268 -29.04 54.77 18.96
N THR A 269 -30.28 55.28 19.12
CA THR A 269 -31.53 54.65 19.66
C THR A 269 -31.64 54.61 21.20
N ASN A 270 -32.66 55.15 21.89
CA ASN A 270 -34.01 55.62 21.54
C ASN A 270 -34.40 56.72 22.54
#